data_AF-A0A8E2EEC7-F1
#
_entry.id   AF-A0A8E2EEC7-F1
#
_cell.length_a   1.000
_cell.length_b   1.000
_cell.length_c   1.000
_cell.angle_alpha   90.00
_cell.angle_beta   90.00
_cell.angle_gamma   90.00
#
_symmetry.space_group_name_H-M   'P 1'
#
loop_
_entity.id
_entity.type
_entity.pdbx_description
1 polymer ?
#
loop_
_entity_poly.entity_id
_entity_poly.type
_entity_poly.pdbx_seq_one_letter_code
_entity_poly.pdbx_strand_id
1 'polypeptide(L)'
;MSAEPCQPAKRRRLDVVIEPFLYPHIPESAQDLEINRSFGLWPEGRERSGVNRLVEKTESNEWGNPRVAEARATVEPIVTPSNEALIRTYHPSLSLAPLVYALQEMSGKTIWMVLIVADFRISHTHAGGREIHVAPAMEQAHPLRYLNFQSGRIPRLINPRRMLTAHDLNTIRSIFPSSIGVRIFIAGFATILFQSKTDMVEAWRRGCPGDIGGLDVGYDIIDYQPTTVSTQSGYEVTSMPESYASLGCLGLRIKRPNGVEAITTTTHGFVRLPQASAIFIRMADWLIRAKEVLSRFYSPKTTGTMPGQVEMREAPANSPLGKDVYVAGTAQKVGTITSTYDAPSSTLPYPAGYQHDLSLITDEDLPWITSPPGVGSVTDWANYEDALDGQPVFVSKFDVWIDKERRDHGEITYQSTQRAIVEGSEYLWTSRAMSASILWRTEDDWHDLQGFSGCVLCLGKPSDRQVKAVVFQNFQTPVKCWQVHNGERKLTGDSGWLIKGGFVLPQEIRESTIQSDEPQRARDWSSIPSRGRSSKDSGRRSFTGHM
;
A
#
# COMPACT_ATOMS: atom_id res chain seq x y z
N MET A 1 60.71 -35.78 -41.74
CA MET A 1 59.93 -34.57 -41.41
C MET A 1 58.62 -35.03 -40.81
N SER A 2 58.58 -35.13 -39.49
CA SER A 2 57.45 -35.63 -38.70
C SER A 2 56.80 -34.43 -38.00
N ALA A 3 55.53 -34.16 -38.35
CA ALA A 3 54.76 -33.03 -37.86
C ALA A 3 54.29 -33.28 -36.41
N GLU A 4 54.47 -32.26 -35.56
CA GLU A 4 53.98 -32.23 -34.18
C GLU A 4 52.44 -32.12 -34.11
N PRO A 5 51.79 -32.72 -33.10
CA PRO A 5 50.35 -32.59 -32.91
C PRO A 5 49.99 -31.29 -32.17
N CYS A 6 49.04 -30.57 -32.75
CA CYS A 6 48.44 -29.32 -32.24
C CYS A 6 47.73 -29.55 -30.88
N GLN A 7 48.10 -28.79 -29.85
CA GLN A 7 47.44 -28.83 -28.54
C GLN A 7 46.04 -28.20 -28.58
N PRO A 8 45.04 -28.77 -27.88
CA PRO A 8 43.69 -28.21 -27.86
C PRO A 8 43.65 -26.93 -27.01
N ALA A 9 43.12 -25.86 -27.62
CA ALA A 9 42.94 -24.57 -26.97
C ALA A 9 42.06 -24.68 -25.71
N LYS A 10 42.60 -24.24 -24.57
CA LYS A 10 41.85 -24.08 -23.31
C LYS A 10 40.70 -23.09 -23.52
N ARG A 11 39.45 -23.59 -23.57
CA ARG A 11 38.24 -22.76 -23.45
C ARG A 11 38.25 -22.09 -22.08
N ARG A 12 38.55 -20.78 -22.02
CA ARG A 12 38.21 -19.93 -20.88
C ARG A 12 36.69 -19.92 -20.75
N ARG A 13 36.16 -20.42 -19.62
CA ARG A 13 34.78 -20.18 -19.22
C ARG A 13 34.65 -18.66 -19.03
N LEU A 14 33.86 -18.02 -19.90
CA LEU A 14 33.31 -16.70 -19.61
C LEU A 14 32.26 -16.93 -18.52
N ASP A 15 32.56 -16.48 -17.31
CA ASP A 15 31.56 -16.42 -16.24
C ASP A 15 30.46 -15.48 -16.72
N VAL A 16 29.31 -16.07 -17.11
CA VAL A 16 28.09 -15.32 -17.36
C VAL A 16 27.69 -14.74 -16.01
N VAL A 17 27.91 -13.45 -15.82
CA VAL A 17 27.37 -12.71 -14.69
C VAL A 17 25.86 -12.68 -14.89
N ILE A 18 25.16 -13.64 -14.30
CA ILE A 18 23.71 -13.61 -14.16
C ILE A 18 23.43 -12.48 -13.18
N GLU A 19 22.85 -11.38 -13.64
CA GLU A 19 22.37 -10.32 -12.72
C GLU A 19 21.47 -10.96 -11.66
N PRO A 20 21.72 -10.72 -10.36
CA PRO A 20 20.95 -11.34 -9.30
C PRO A 20 19.51 -10.82 -9.34
N PHE A 21 18.54 -11.70 -9.07
CA PHE A 21 17.14 -11.30 -8.90
C PHE A 21 17.01 -10.40 -7.67
N LEU A 22 16.41 -9.22 -7.84
CA LEU A 22 16.33 -8.19 -6.81
C LEU A 22 15.08 -8.38 -5.94
N TYR A 23 15.29 -8.51 -4.63
CA TYR A 23 14.23 -8.55 -3.61
C TYR A 23 14.06 -7.18 -2.96
N PRO A 24 12.83 -6.82 -2.54
CA PRO A 24 12.62 -5.60 -1.77
C PRO A 24 13.40 -5.69 -0.45
N HIS A 25 13.98 -4.57 -0.03
CA HIS A 25 14.69 -4.49 1.25
C HIS A 25 13.69 -4.45 2.41
N ILE A 26 13.35 -5.62 2.94
CA ILE A 26 12.46 -5.78 4.09
C ILE A 26 13.32 -5.98 5.35
N PRO A 27 13.17 -5.14 6.40
CA PRO A 27 13.90 -5.32 7.66
C PRO A 27 13.73 -6.74 8.20
N GLU A 28 14.80 -7.34 8.73
CA GLU A 28 14.74 -8.71 9.25
C GLU A 28 13.66 -8.88 10.32
N SER A 29 13.43 -7.88 11.18
CA SER A 29 12.38 -7.90 12.21
C SER A 29 10.96 -8.03 11.65
N ALA A 30 10.73 -7.51 10.44
CA ALA A 30 9.45 -7.56 9.75
C ALA A 30 9.23 -8.88 9.00
N GLN A 31 10.30 -9.65 8.73
CA GLN A 31 10.22 -10.88 7.96
C GLN A 31 9.65 -12.04 8.78
N ASP A 32 9.01 -12.99 8.11
CA ASP A 32 8.45 -14.23 8.69
C ASP A 32 9.56 -15.26 8.98
N LEU A 33 10.47 -14.87 9.86
CA LEU A 33 11.50 -15.71 10.43
C LEU A 33 11.00 -16.32 11.74
N GLU A 34 11.50 -17.50 12.08
CA GLU A 34 11.12 -18.21 13.30
C GLU A 34 11.32 -17.35 14.57
N ILE A 35 12.42 -16.59 14.62
CA ILE A 35 12.75 -15.67 15.72
C ILE A 35 11.74 -14.53 15.89
N ASN A 36 11.01 -14.15 14.84
CA ASN A 36 10.04 -13.06 14.86
C ASN A 36 8.62 -13.54 15.17
N ARG A 37 8.45 -14.82 15.52
CA ARG A 37 7.16 -15.40 15.90
C ARG A 37 7.01 -15.30 17.41
N SER A 38 5.92 -14.68 17.83
CA SER A 38 5.54 -14.53 19.23
C SER A 38 5.09 -15.84 19.90
N PHE A 39 5.00 -16.95 19.16
CA PHE A 39 4.52 -18.24 19.66
C PHE A 39 5.44 -19.36 19.18
N GLY A 40 5.90 -20.20 20.12
CA GLY A 40 6.53 -21.48 19.81
C GLY A 40 5.51 -22.39 19.14
N LEU A 41 5.95 -23.08 18.08
CA LEU A 41 5.28 -24.17 17.36
C LEU A 41 3.84 -24.45 17.81
N TRP A 42 2.87 -24.12 16.96
CA TRP A 42 1.49 -24.60 17.10
C TRP A 42 1.49 -26.10 17.41
N PRO A 43 0.61 -26.58 18.31
CA PRO A 43 0.59 -27.98 18.71
C PRO A 43 0.50 -28.88 17.47
N GLU A 44 1.43 -29.83 17.39
CA GLU A 44 1.52 -30.82 16.31
C GLU A 44 0.12 -31.41 16.01
N GLY A 45 -0.32 -31.34 14.75
CA GLY A 45 -1.54 -32.00 14.29
C GLY A 45 -2.70 -31.09 13.82
N ARG A 46 -2.55 -29.76 13.78
CA ARG A 46 -3.52 -28.89 13.07
C ARG A 46 -2.99 -28.49 11.69
N GLU A 47 -3.44 -29.20 10.66
CA GLU A 47 -2.99 -29.04 9.26
C GLU A 47 -3.64 -27.86 8.51
N ARG A 48 -4.42 -26.98 9.15
CA ARG A 48 -5.12 -25.88 8.47
C ARG A 48 -5.07 -24.57 9.26
N SER A 49 -4.96 -23.46 8.53
CA SER A 49 -5.22 -22.08 8.97
C SER A 49 -6.41 -22.02 9.94
N GLY A 50 -6.10 -21.83 11.23
CA GLY A 50 -7.05 -21.50 12.29
C GLY A 50 -8.20 -22.47 12.59
N VAL A 51 -8.81 -22.31 13.76
CA VAL A 51 -10.15 -22.85 14.00
C VAL A 51 -11.14 -21.78 13.57
N ASN A 52 -11.81 -22.01 12.45
CA ASN A 52 -12.90 -21.18 11.95
C ASN A 52 -14.21 -21.67 12.56
N ARG A 53 -14.83 -20.83 13.39
CA ARG A 53 -16.17 -21.10 13.93
C ARG A 53 -17.16 -20.11 13.36
N LEU A 54 -18.17 -20.60 12.65
CA LEU A 54 -19.30 -19.79 12.24
C LEU A 54 -20.01 -19.27 13.50
N VAL A 55 -20.21 -17.96 13.57
CA VAL A 55 -20.99 -17.33 14.64
C VAL A 55 -22.35 -17.00 14.08
N GLU A 56 -23.36 -17.70 14.58
CA GLU A 56 -24.74 -17.56 14.12
C GLU A 56 -25.40 -16.30 14.68
N LYS A 57 -26.37 -15.78 13.94
CA LYS A 57 -27.28 -14.76 14.48
C LYS A 57 -28.16 -15.38 15.55
N THR A 58 -28.60 -14.56 16.50
CA THR A 58 -29.54 -14.98 17.53
C THR A 58 -30.86 -14.21 17.42
N GLU A 59 -31.94 -14.83 17.87
CA GLU A 59 -33.25 -14.20 18.05
C GLU A 59 -33.48 -13.74 19.50
N SER A 60 -32.46 -13.86 20.37
CA SER A 60 -32.56 -13.46 21.77
C SER A 60 -32.78 -11.95 21.90
N ASN A 61 -33.75 -11.58 22.74
CA ASN A 61 -34.06 -10.19 23.10
C ASN A 61 -33.50 -9.80 24.48
N GLU A 62 -32.57 -10.57 25.04
CA GLU A 62 -32.03 -10.34 26.39
C GLU A 62 -31.28 -9.00 26.54
N TRP A 63 -30.84 -8.42 25.43
CA TRP A 63 -30.15 -7.13 25.38
C TRP A 63 -31.07 -5.94 25.09
N GLY A 64 -32.39 -6.15 25.19
CA GLY A 64 -33.41 -5.13 24.96
C GLY A 64 -33.87 -5.09 23.50
N ASN A 65 -34.53 -3.99 23.13
CA ASN A 65 -34.97 -3.79 21.76
C ASN A 65 -33.76 -3.64 20.80
N PRO A 66 -33.94 -3.80 19.48
CA PRO A 66 -32.83 -3.79 18.52
C PRO A 66 -31.93 -2.56 18.59
N ARG A 67 -32.47 -1.37 18.89
CA ARG A 67 -31.67 -0.13 19.01
C ARG A 67 -30.76 -0.16 20.24
N VAL A 68 -31.26 -0.68 21.36
CA VAL A 68 -30.46 -0.83 22.59
C VAL A 68 -29.40 -1.89 22.40
N ALA A 69 -29.73 -3.01 21.75
CA ALA A 69 -28.80 -4.08 21.44
C ALA A 69 -27.70 -3.62 20.47
N GLU A 70 -28.04 -2.84 19.44
CA GLU A 70 -27.07 -2.21 18.52
C GLU A 70 -26.13 -1.25 19.27
N ALA A 71 -26.69 -0.30 20.04
CA ALA A 71 -25.89 0.64 20.81
C ALA A 71 -24.94 -0.09 21.78
N ARG A 72 -25.41 -1.16 22.42
CA ARG A 72 -24.57 -2.00 23.28
C ARG A 72 -23.49 -2.70 22.47
N ALA A 73 -23.84 -3.39 21.39
CA ALA A 73 -22.89 -4.11 20.53
C ALA A 73 -21.75 -3.22 20.02
N THR A 74 -22.02 -1.95 19.72
CA THR A 74 -21.02 -0.96 19.26
C THR A 74 -20.04 -0.53 20.36
N VAL A 75 -20.46 -0.50 21.63
CA VAL A 75 -19.60 -0.02 22.74
C VAL A 75 -18.93 -1.14 23.55
N GLU A 76 -19.33 -2.40 23.36
CA GLU A 76 -18.69 -3.54 24.01
C GLU A 76 -17.18 -3.56 23.65
N PRO A 77 -16.28 -3.49 24.65
CA PRO A 77 -14.86 -3.35 24.38
C PRO A 77 -14.17 -4.67 24.05
N ILE A 78 -14.76 -5.79 24.48
CA ILE A 78 -14.19 -7.13 24.39
C ILE A 78 -15.31 -8.15 24.09
N VAL A 79 -15.04 -9.06 23.16
CA VAL A 79 -15.92 -10.22 22.93
C VAL A 79 -15.70 -11.30 23.98
N THR A 80 -16.79 -11.73 24.61
CA THR A 80 -16.90 -12.82 25.58
C THR A 80 -17.91 -13.86 25.06
N PRO A 81 -17.91 -15.10 25.59
CA PRO A 81 -18.93 -16.09 25.23
C PRO A 81 -20.37 -15.59 25.43
N SER A 82 -20.60 -14.68 26.39
CA SER A 82 -21.93 -14.14 26.70
C SER A 82 -22.42 -13.04 25.76
N ASN A 83 -21.52 -12.28 25.15
CA ASN A 83 -21.88 -11.15 24.28
C ASN A 83 -21.54 -11.39 22.79
N GLU A 84 -20.95 -12.53 22.44
CA GLU A 84 -20.53 -12.81 21.07
C GLU A 84 -21.72 -12.84 20.10
N ALA A 85 -22.85 -13.43 20.52
CA ALA A 85 -24.08 -13.47 19.74
C ALA A 85 -24.73 -12.07 19.60
N LEU A 86 -24.67 -11.24 20.64
CA LEU A 86 -25.09 -9.83 20.60
C LEU A 86 -24.30 -9.07 19.54
N ILE A 87 -22.96 -9.14 19.61
CA ILE A 87 -22.07 -8.41 18.71
C ILE A 87 -22.27 -8.90 17.27
N ARG A 88 -22.29 -10.21 17.04
CA ARG A 88 -22.57 -10.81 15.73
C ARG A 88 -23.88 -10.33 15.11
N THR A 89 -24.93 -10.22 15.93
CA THR A 89 -26.29 -9.99 15.46
C THR A 89 -26.61 -8.51 15.27
N TYR A 90 -26.13 -7.66 16.18
CA TYR A 90 -26.56 -6.26 16.25
C TYR A 90 -25.47 -5.25 15.93
N HIS A 91 -24.18 -5.62 15.88
CA HIS A 91 -23.13 -4.68 15.50
C HIS A 91 -23.31 -4.23 14.03
N PRO A 92 -23.30 -2.93 13.69
CA PRO A 92 -23.61 -2.43 12.35
C PRO A 92 -22.80 -3.08 11.22
N SER A 93 -21.52 -3.37 11.50
CA SER A 93 -20.61 -3.99 10.52
C SER A 93 -20.70 -5.52 10.41
N LEU A 94 -21.43 -6.19 11.31
CA LEU A 94 -21.55 -7.67 11.31
C LEU A 94 -22.99 -8.12 11.05
N SER A 95 -23.97 -7.32 11.47
CA SER A 95 -25.40 -7.64 11.41
C SER A 95 -25.88 -7.93 9.99
N LEU A 96 -25.40 -7.16 9.01
CA LEU A 96 -25.75 -7.34 7.60
C LEU A 96 -24.90 -8.40 6.88
N ALA A 97 -23.80 -8.85 7.49
CA ALA A 97 -22.95 -9.87 6.88
C ALA A 97 -23.68 -11.23 6.90
N PRO A 98 -23.75 -11.93 5.75
CA PRO A 98 -24.42 -13.23 5.67
C PRO A 98 -23.69 -14.28 6.51
N LEU A 99 -22.36 -14.30 6.43
CA LEU A 99 -21.50 -15.21 7.17
C LEU A 99 -20.42 -14.43 7.91
N VAL A 100 -20.28 -14.74 9.20
CA VAL A 100 -19.27 -14.15 10.07
C VAL A 100 -18.65 -15.30 10.87
N TYR A 101 -17.34 -15.40 10.80
CA TYR A 101 -16.56 -16.40 11.50
C TYR A 101 -15.73 -15.73 12.58
N ALA A 102 -15.60 -16.41 13.72
CA ALA A 102 -14.50 -16.19 14.63
C ALA A 102 -13.33 -17.06 14.14
N LEU A 103 -12.29 -16.42 13.61
CA LEU A 103 -11.07 -17.06 13.12
C LEU A 103 -9.97 -16.84 14.16
N GLN A 104 -9.38 -17.92 14.66
CA GLN A 104 -8.12 -17.84 15.39
C GLN A 104 -6.96 -17.90 14.40
N GLU A 105 -6.30 -16.78 14.15
CA GLU A 105 -5.18 -16.72 13.20
C GLU A 105 -3.86 -17.17 13.83
N MET A 106 -2.78 -17.20 13.04
CA MET A 106 -1.49 -17.81 13.38
C MET A 106 -0.83 -17.23 14.62
N SER A 107 -1.09 -15.97 14.97
CA SER A 107 -0.66 -15.34 16.23
C SER A 107 -1.53 -15.73 17.44
N GLY A 108 -2.49 -16.64 17.30
CA GLY A 108 -3.44 -16.99 18.35
C GLY A 108 -4.52 -15.93 18.62
N LYS A 109 -4.40 -14.73 18.03
CA LYS A 109 -5.43 -13.68 18.08
C LYS A 109 -6.70 -14.17 17.39
N THR A 110 -7.85 -13.83 17.97
CA THR A 110 -9.15 -14.11 17.36
C THR A 110 -9.66 -12.86 16.65
N ILE A 111 -9.97 -13.00 15.37
CA ILE A 111 -10.51 -11.94 14.51
C ILE A 111 -11.90 -12.28 14.02
N TRP A 112 -12.67 -11.27 13.65
CA TRP A 112 -13.88 -11.45 12.86
C TRP A 112 -13.49 -11.57 11.40
N MET A 113 -13.84 -12.69 10.77
CA MET A 113 -13.72 -12.87 9.32
C MET A 113 -15.11 -12.81 8.70
N VAL A 114 -15.31 -11.89 7.76
CA VAL A 114 -16.60 -11.71 7.08
C VAL A 114 -16.50 -12.03 5.60
N LEU A 115 -17.55 -12.65 5.06
CA LEU A 115 -17.67 -12.85 3.62
C LEU A 115 -18.39 -11.64 3.00
N ILE A 116 -17.73 -10.95 2.06
CA ILE A 116 -18.36 -9.86 1.32
C ILE A 116 -19.34 -10.40 0.28
N VAL A 117 -20.50 -9.76 0.24
CA VAL A 117 -21.50 -9.85 -0.84
C VAL A 117 -21.72 -8.46 -1.41
N ALA A 118 -22.30 -8.38 -2.61
CA ALA A 118 -22.69 -7.10 -3.20
C ALA A 118 -23.59 -6.29 -2.24
N ASP A 119 -23.45 -4.95 -2.26
CA ASP A 119 -24.26 -3.98 -1.49
C ASP A 119 -24.15 -4.06 0.05
N PHE A 120 -23.28 -4.90 0.60
CA PHE A 120 -23.02 -4.98 2.05
C PHE A 120 -21.90 -4.02 2.46
N ARG A 121 -22.05 -3.27 3.58
CA ARG A 121 -21.06 -2.29 4.10
C ARG A 121 -20.52 -2.63 5.49
N ILE A 122 -19.20 -2.64 5.64
CA ILE A 122 -18.52 -2.60 6.96
C ILE A 122 -18.18 -1.14 7.25
N SER A 123 -18.92 -0.56 8.18
CA SER A 123 -18.71 0.81 8.65
C SER A 123 -17.64 0.96 9.72
N HIS A 124 -17.09 -0.14 10.25
CA HIS A 124 -16.13 -0.13 11.35
C HIS A 124 -14.98 -1.11 11.09
N THR A 125 -13.79 -0.75 11.54
CA THR A 125 -12.63 -1.65 11.48
C THR A 125 -12.67 -2.77 12.54
N HIS A 126 -13.44 -2.58 13.61
CA HIS A 126 -13.45 -3.45 14.79
C HIS A 126 -14.88 -3.65 15.32
N ALA A 127 -15.10 -4.76 16.03
CA ALA A 127 -16.31 -5.03 16.82
C ALA A 127 -15.96 -5.82 18.08
N GLY A 128 -16.36 -5.36 19.26
CA GLY A 128 -15.97 -6.04 20.50
C GLY A 128 -14.46 -6.06 20.76
N GLY A 129 -13.74 -5.05 20.27
CA GLY A 129 -12.27 -5.00 20.31
C GLY A 129 -11.54 -5.98 19.38
N ARG A 130 -12.26 -6.83 18.62
CA ARG A 130 -11.68 -7.70 17.59
C ARG A 130 -11.67 -7.00 16.24
N GLU A 131 -10.57 -7.16 15.51
CA GLU A 131 -10.43 -6.74 14.11
C GLU A 131 -11.50 -7.41 13.22
N ILE A 132 -12.03 -6.66 12.24
CA ILE A 132 -12.92 -7.18 11.19
C ILE A 132 -12.15 -7.24 9.88
N HIS A 133 -11.79 -8.46 9.47
CA HIS A 133 -11.14 -8.76 8.20
C HIS A 133 -12.12 -9.36 7.21
N VAL A 134 -11.81 -9.13 5.94
CA VAL A 134 -12.60 -9.63 4.82
C VAL A 134 -11.97 -10.91 4.27
N ALA A 135 -12.78 -11.96 4.11
CA ALA A 135 -12.38 -13.11 3.31
C ALA A 135 -12.36 -12.71 1.82
N PRO A 136 -11.22 -12.81 1.12
CA PRO A 136 -11.14 -12.43 -0.28
C PRO A 136 -12.01 -13.38 -1.13
N ALA A 137 -12.79 -12.82 -2.06
CA ALA A 137 -13.39 -13.64 -3.11
C ALA A 137 -12.30 -13.96 -4.16
N MET A 138 -12.09 -15.24 -4.43
CA MET A 138 -10.98 -15.71 -5.27
C MET A 138 -11.46 -16.81 -6.20
N GLU A 139 -10.91 -16.90 -7.40
CA GLU A 139 -11.12 -18.06 -8.27
C GLU A 139 -10.56 -19.33 -7.61
N GLN A 140 -11.27 -20.43 -7.75
CA GLN A 140 -10.84 -21.74 -7.24
C GLN A 140 -10.61 -22.70 -8.41
N ALA A 141 -9.54 -23.50 -8.31
CA ALA A 141 -9.31 -24.58 -9.24
C ALA A 141 -10.35 -25.69 -9.02
N HIS A 142 -10.70 -26.41 -10.10
CA HIS A 142 -11.64 -27.53 -9.97
C HIS A 142 -11.10 -28.57 -8.97
N PRO A 143 -11.93 -29.14 -8.07
CA PRO A 143 -11.48 -30.03 -7.00
C PRO A 143 -10.56 -31.19 -7.44
N LEU A 144 -10.84 -31.78 -8.62
CA LEU A 144 -10.01 -32.85 -9.19
C LEU A 144 -8.57 -32.43 -9.56
N ARG A 145 -8.28 -31.12 -9.65
CA ARG A 145 -6.94 -30.58 -9.95
C ARG A 145 -6.02 -30.54 -8.74
N TYR A 146 -6.57 -30.59 -7.52
CA TYR A 146 -5.78 -30.72 -6.29
C TYR A 146 -5.14 -32.11 -6.13
N LEU A 147 -5.58 -33.10 -6.92
CA LEU A 147 -5.04 -34.47 -6.89
C LEU A 147 -3.66 -34.57 -7.58
N ASN A 148 -3.30 -33.60 -8.43
CA ASN A 148 -1.97 -33.51 -9.03
C ASN A 148 -1.05 -32.74 -8.08
N PHE A 149 -0.62 -33.38 -7.00
CA PHE A 149 0.31 -32.79 -6.05
C PHE A 149 1.64 -32.48 -6.74
N GLN A 150 1.91 -31.20 -6.95
CA GLN A 150 3.26 -30.75 -7.26
C GLN A 150 4.14 -30.88 -6.02
N SER A 151 5.30 -31.52 -6.18
CA SER A 151 6.41 -31.43 -5.24
C SER A 151 6.83 -29.96 -5.12
N GLY A 152 6.76 -29.38 -3.92
CA GLY A 152 7.13 -27.97 -3.71
C GLY A 152 6.42 -27.26 -2.56
N ARG A 153 5.89 -27.99 -1.56
CA ARG A 153 5.22 -27.35 -0.41
C ARG A 153 6.19 -26.42 0.32
N ILE A 154 5.69 -25.27 0.78
CA ILE A 154 6.38 -24.50 1.81
C ILE A 154 6.28 -25.35 3.09
N PRO A 155 7.39 -25.88 3.63
CA PRO A 155 7.35 -26.89 4.69
C PRO A 155 6.92 -26.32 6.04
N ARG A 156 6.91 -24.99 6.17
CA ARG A 156 6.56 -24.25 7.38
C ARG A 156 5.24 -23.51 7.21
N LEU A 157 4.54 -23.28 8.31
CA LEU A 157 3.39 -22.38 8.33
C LEU A 157 3.85 -20.95 8.04
N ILE A 158 3.11 -20.20 7.24
CA ILE A 158 3.30 -18.77 7.00
C ILE A 158 2.55 -17.99 8.07
N ASN A 159 3.20 -16.98 8.66
CA ASN A 159 2.52 -16.01 9.52
C ASN A 159 2.04 -14.81 8.67
N PRO A 160 0.72 -14.61 8.46
CA PRO A 160 0.21 -13.50 7.66
C PRO A 160 0.53 -12.10 8.19
N ARG A 161 0.92 -12.00 9.47
CA ARG A 161 1.31 -10.73 10.11
C ARG A 161 2.80 -10.41 9.97
N ARG A 162 3.55 -11.20 9.21
CA ARG A 162 4.95 -10.96 8.89
C ARG A 162 5.14 -11.00 7.39
N MET A 163 6.13 -10.28 6.90
CA MET A 163 6.44 -10.21 5.50
C MET A 163 7.17 -11.48 5.05
N LEU A 164 6.83 -12.04 3.89
CA LEU A 164 7.50 -13.23 3.36
C LEU A 164 9.00 -13.01 3.14
N THR A 165 9.77 -14.07 3.39
CA THR A 165 11.21 -14.08 3.11
C THR A 165 11.46 -14.31 1.61
N ALA A 166 12.67 -13.99 1.14
CA ALA A 166 13.09 -14.31 -0.22
C ALA A 166 13.00 -15.83 -0.52
N HIS A 167 13.19 -16.69 0.47
CA HIS A 167 13.06 -18.14 0.30
C HIS A 167 11.61 -18.57 0.04
N ASP A 168 10.65 -18.03 0.78
CA ASP A 168 9.22 -18.32 0.58
C ASP A 168 8.77 -17.86 -0.80
N LEU A 169 9.18 -16.64 -1.17
CA LEU A 169 8.84 -16.04 -2.45
C LEU A 169 9.41 -16.83 -3.64
N ASN A 170 10.66 -17.31 -3.55
CA ASN A 170 11.22 -18.23 -4.54
C ASN A 170 10.44 -19.54 -4.63
N THR A 171 10.03 -20.08 -3.49
CA THR A 171 9.26 -21.32 -3.43
C THR A 171 7.90 -21.12 -4.11
N ILE A 172 7.16 -20.06 -3.78
CA ILE A 172 5.87 -19.73 -4.43
C ILE A 172 6.03 -19.58 -5.93
N ARG A 173 7.05 -18.84 -6.40
CA ARG A 173 7.34 -18.67 -7.83
C ARG A 173 7.64 -19.99 -8.53
N SER A 174 8.29 -20.93 -7.84
CA SER A 174 8.57 -22.26 -8.39
C SER A 174 7.31 -23.12 -8.54
N ILE A 175 6.35 -22.98 -7.62
CA ILE A 175 5.04 -23.66 -7.66
C ILE A 175 4.16 -23.03 -8.75
N PHE A 176 4.19 -21.71 -8.91
CA PHE A 176 3.40 -20.98 -9.89
C PHE A 176 4.26 -20.16 -10.88
N PRO A 177 4.98 -20.81 -11.82
CA PRO A 177 5.92 -20.11 -12.71
C PRO A 177 5.29 -19.04 -13.61
N SER A 178 3.99 -19.16 -13.92
CA SER A 178 3.24 -18.22 -14.77
C SER A 178 2.55 -17.10 -13.97
N SER A 179 2.65 -17.12 -12.64
CA SER A 179 2.10 -16.05 -11.81
C SER A 179 3.03 -14.85 -11.77
N ILE A 180 2.46 -13.69 -11.45
CA ILE A 180 3.16 -12.40 -11.38
C ILE A 180 3.14 -11.81 -9.97
N GLY A 181 2.55 -12.52 -9.01
CA GLY A 181 2.46 -12.05 -7.64
C GLY A 181 1.71 -12.98 -6.70
N VAL A 182 1.70 -12.61 -5.42
CA VAL A 182 0.86 -13.23 -4.39
C VAL A 182 0.41 -12.17 -3.38
N ARG A 183 -0.83 -12.29 -2.91
CA ARG A 183 -1.34 -11.57 -1.73
C ARG A 183 -1.47 -12.53 -0.56
N ILE A 184 -1.00 -12.11 0.61
CA ILE A 184 -1.13 -12.83 1.87
C ILE A 184 -2.05 -12.04 2.77
N PHE A 185 -3.21 -12.62 3.10
CA PHE A 185 -4.23 -11.98 3.93
C PHE A 185 -4.19 -12.49 5.36
N ILE A 186 -4.36 -11.57 6.32
CA ILE A 186 -4.47 -11.88 7.75
C ILE A 186 -5.67 -12.80 8.03
N ALA A 187 -6.70 -12.76 7.18
CA ALA A 187 -7.82 -13.70 7.18
C ALA A 187 -7.46 -15.15 6.83
N GLY A 188 -6.18 -15.49 6.60
CA GLY A 188 -5.72 -16.86 6.42
C GLY A 188 -5.70 -17.35 4.97
N PHE A 189 -5.58 -16.44 4.00
CA PHE A 189 -5.62 -16.75 2.57
C PHE A 189 -4.36 -16.33 1.84
N ALA A 190 -3.99 -17.11 0.83
CA ALA A 190 -2.97 -16.77 -0.16
C ALA A 190 -3.60 -16.69 -1.55
N THR A 191 -3.64 -15.49 -2.14
CA THR A 191 -4.18 -15.28 -3.49
C THR A 191 -3.05 -15.17 -4.49
N ILE A 192 -2.90 -16.18 -5.37
CA ILE A 192 -1.89 -16.14 -6.44
C ILE A 192 -2.40 -15.27 -7.59
N LEU A 193 -1.58 -14.32 -8.00
CA LEU A 193 -1.94 -13.30 -8.98
C LEU A 193 -1.42 -13.67 -10.36
N PHE A 194 -2.30 -13.60 -11.36
CA PHE A 194 -2.00 -13.84 -12.76
C PHE A 194 -2.28 -12.62 -13.61
N GLN A 195 -1.57 -12.54 -14.74
CA GLN A 195 -1.84 -11.52 -15.74
C GLN A 195 -3.10 -11.81 -16.55
N SER A 196 -3.39 -13.09 -16.81
CA SER A 196 -4.52 -13.49 -17.65
C SER A 196 -5.19 -14.76 -17.17
N LYS A 197 -6.48 -14.92 -17.51
CA LYS A 197 -7.23 -16.17 -17.26
C LYS A 197 -6.52 -17.37 -17.89
N THR A 198 -5.91 -17.19 -19.06
CA THR A 198 -5.17 -18.25 -19.76
C THR A 198 -4.00 -18.77 -18.93
N ASP A 199 -3.18 -17.88 -18.38
CA ASP A 199 -2.02 -18.26 -17.57
C ASP A 199 -2.44 -18.96 -16.27
N MET A 200 -3.51 -18.47 -15.65
CA MET A 200 -4.10 -19.08 -14.45
C MET A 200 -4.62 -20.50 -14.72
N VAL A 201 -5.39 -20.69 -15.79
CA VAL A 201 -5.92 -22.02 -16.17
C VAL A 201 -4.79 -22.97 -16.56
N GLU A 202 -3.74 -22.47 -17.20
CA GLU A 202 -2.56 -23.28 -17.52
C GLU A 202 -1.81 -23.72 -16.25
N ALA A 203 -1.68 -22.83 -15.26
CA ALA A 203 -1.14 -23.21 -13.95
C ALA A 203 -1.97 -24.33 -13.31
N TRP A 204 -3.31 -24.24 -13.36
CA TRP A 204 -4.21 -25.27 -12.82
C TRP A 204 -4.05 -26.64 -13.48
N ARG A 205 -3.69 -26.70 -14.77
CA ARG A 205 -3.45 -27.97 -15.46
C ARG A 205 -2.23 -28.69 -14.93
N ARG A 206 -1.24 -27.95 -14.42
CA ARG A 206 0.01 -28.49 -13.87
C ARG A 206 -0.15 -29.00 -12.43
N GLY A 207 -1.30 -28.77 -11.82
CA GLY A 207 -1.58 -29.12 -10.43
C GLY A 207 -1.56 -27.90 -9.50
N CYS A 208 -2.44 -27.92 -8.51
CA CYS A 208 -2.61 -26.84 -7.55
C CYS A 208 -2.41 -27.39 -6.14
N PRO A 209 -1.58 -26.77 -5.29
CA PRO A 209 -1.56 -27.13 -3.88
C PRO A 209 -2.91 -26.74 -3.24
N GLY A 210 -3.34 -27.53 -2.26
CA GLY A 210 -4.55 -27.22 -1.46
C GLY A 210 -4.30 -26.07 -0.48
N ASP A 211 -3.07 -25.90 -0.02
CA ASP A 211 -2.62 -24.86 0.88
C ASP A 211 -1.19 -24.38 0.54
N ILE A 212 -0.81 -23.18 0.97
CA ILE A 212 0.56 -22.69 0.93
C ILE A 212 0.95 -22.23 2.33
N GLY A 213 1.81 -23.00 2.98
CA GLY A 213 2.22 -22.71 4.35
C GLY A 213 1.03 -22.63 5.31
N GLY A 214 0.03 -23.51 5.13
CA GLY A 214 -1.18 -23.54 5.94
C GLY A 214 -2.26 -22.52 5.55
N LEU A 215 -2.02 -21.65 4.56
CA LEU A 215 -3.00 -20.67 4.06
C LEU A 215 -3.88 -21.25 2.95
N ASP A 216 -5.16 -20.91 2.96
CA ASP A 216 -6.11 -21.31 1.92
C ASP A 216 -5.76 -20.62 0.59
N VAL A 217 -5.57 -21.42 -0.47
CA VAL A 217 -5.10 -20.91 -1.76
C VAL A 217 -6.27 -20.58 -2.67
N GLY A 218 -6.27 -19.35 -3.19
CA GLY A 218 -7.12 -18.96 -4.30
C GLY A 218 -6.32 -18.24 -5.38
N TYR A 219 -7.02 -17.87 -6.44
CA TYR A 219 -6.41 -17.30 -7.63
C TYR A 219 -7.10 -16.02 -8.04
N ASP A 220 -6.34 -15.08 -8.60
CA ASP A 220 -6.93 -13.88 -9.15
C ASP A 220 -6.19 -13.37 -10.40
N ILE A 221 -6.91 -12.60 -11.21
CA ILE A 221 -6.36 -11.82 -12.31
C ILE A 221 -6.22 -10.39 -11.85
N ILE A 222 -5.02 -9.83 -12.04
CA ILE A 222 -4.72 -8.46 -11.62
C ILE A 222 -5.68 -7.45 -12.27
N ASP A 223 -6.23 -6.58 -11.42
CA ASP A 223 -7.03 -5.43 -11.81
C ASP A 223 -6.65 -4.30 -10.86
N TYR A 224 -5.78 -3.42 -11.35
CA TYR A 224 -5.23 -2.33 -10.56
C TYR A 224 -5.58 -1.00 -11.21
N GLN A 225 -5.90 -0.03 -10.36
CA GLN A 225 -6.06 1.35 -10.76
C GLN A 225 -5.03 2.18 -10.00
N PRO A 226 -4.23 3.03 -10.70
CA PRO A 226 -3.48 4.05 -9.99
C PRO A 226 -4.45 4.92 -9.20
N THR A 227 -4.04 5.41 -8.02
CA THR A 227 -4.83 6.38 -7.26
C THR A 227 -4.74 7.77 -7.93
N THR A 228 -5.04 7.87 -9.22
CA THR A 228 -4.99 9.12 -9.98
C THR A 228 -6.28 9.28 -10.76
N VAL A 229 -7.24 9.98 -10.17
CA VAL A 229 -8.32 10.63 -10.92
C VAL A 229 -8.40 12.07 -10.43
N SER A 230 -8.42 12.98 -11.40
CA SER A 230 -8.44 14.44 -11.24
C SER A 230 -9.44 14.89 -10.19
N THR A 231 -8.99 15.57 -9.14
CA THR A 231 -9.89 16.41 -8.35
C THR A 231 -9.84 17.84 -8.85
N GLN A 232 -10.91 18.60 -8.62
CA GLN A 232 -10.96 20.04 -8.86
C GLN A 232 -10.30 20.85 -7.72
N SER A 233 -9.42 20.23 -6.91
CA SER A 233 -8.87 20.84 -5.68
C SER A 233 -7.38 21.17 -5.80
N GLY A 234 -6.98 22.36 -5.35
CA GLY A 234 -5.63 22.92 -5.51
C GLY A 234 -4.56 22.44 -4.52
N TYR A 235 -4.68 21.22 -3.97
CA TYR A 235 -3.75 20.65 -2.97
C TYR A 235 -2.82 19.57 -3.53
N GLU A 236 -2.97 19.31 -4.81
CA GLU A 236 -2.30 18.23 -5.48
C GLU A 236 -1.08 18.78 -6.23
N VAL A 237 -0.17 17.92 -6.63
CA VAL A 237 0.97 18.32 -7.45
C VAL A 237 0.67 18.15 -8.92
N THR A 238 1.26 19.02 -9.74
CA THR A 238 1.19 18.94 -11.19
C THR A 238 2.56 19.21 -11.82
N SER A 239 2.75 18.79 -13.06
CA SER A 239 3.99 18.99 -13.81
C SER A 239 4.00 20.28 -14.62
N MET A 240 2.90 21.03 -14.61
CA MET A 240 2.71 22.24 -15.41
C MET A 240 2.14 23.38 -14.55
N PRO A 241 2.68 24.62 -14.64
CA PRO A 241 2.12 25.75 -13.91
C PRO A 241 0.66 25.98 -14.31
N GLU A 242 -0.15 26.38 -13.33
CA GLU A 242 -1.59 26.73 -13.46
C GLU A 242 -2.52 25.57 -13.86
N SER A 243 -1.99 24.35 -13.96
CA SER A 243 -2.77 23.16 -14.30
C SER A 243 -3.53 22.62 -13.10
N TYR A 244 -4.83 22.34 -13.29
CA TYR A 244 -5.65 21.58 -12.32
C TYR A 244 -5.54 20.06 -12.51
N ALA A 245 -4.78 19.60 -13.50
CA ALA A 245 -4.53 18.17 -13.68
C ALA A 245 -3.57 17.68 -12.58
N SER A 246 -4.15 17.20 -11.50
CA SER A 246 -3.45 16.55 -10.41
C SER A 246 -2.76 15.26 -10.85
N LEU A 247 -1.56 15.09 -10.33
CA LEU A 247 -0.71 13.92 -10.49
C LEU A 247 -0.49 13.17 -9.16
N GLY A 248 -1.01 13.68 -8.04
CA GLY A 248 -0.84 13.11 -6.70
C GLY A 248 -0.77 14.17 -5.59
N CYS A 249 -0.44 13.76 -4.37
CA CYS A 249 -0.18 14.63 -3.22
C CYS A 249 1.30 14.64 -2.85
N LEU A 250 1.72 15.74 -2.19
CA LEU A 250 2.96 15.74 -1.42
C LEU A 250 2.79 14.82 -0.20
N GLY A 251 3.80 13.97 0.04
CA GLY A 251 3.87 13.12 1.21
C GLY A 251 4.49 13.88 2.40
N LEU A 252 5.65 13.44 2.89
CA LEU A 252 6.32 14.04 4.04
C LEU A 252 7.57 14.83 3.63
N ARG A 253 7.89 15.86 4.41
CA ARG A 253 9.20 16.52 4.36
C ARG A 253 10.15 15.69 5.21
N ILE A 254 11.28 15.32 4.63
CA ILE A 254 12.27 14.46 5.26
C ILE A 254 13.65 15.10 5.16
N LYS A 255 14.50 14.78 6.13
CA LYS A 255 15.93 15.06 6.10
C LYS A 255 16.67 13.75 5.99
N ARG A 256 17.36 13.56 4.87
CA ARG A 256 18.10 12.32 4.58
C ARG A 256 19.36 12.21 5.45
N PRO A 257 19.97 11.01 5.56
CA PRO A 257 21.22 10.82 6.31
C PRO A 257 22.38 11.73 5.86
N ASN A 258 22.39 12.13 4.59
CA ASN A 258 23.37 13.08 4.03
C ASN A 258 23.08 14.57 4.38
N GLY A 259 22.03 14.85 5.16
CA GLY A 259 21.63 16.19 5.57
C GLY A 259 20.76 16.94 4.57
N VAL A 260 20.54 16.41 3.36
CA VAL A 260 19.72 17.05 2.32
C VAL A 260 18.25 16.84 2.61
N GLU A 261 17.50 17.94 2.62
CA GLU A 261 16.05 17.93 2.79
C GLU A 261 15.34 17.65 1.46
N ALA A 262 14.22 16.93 1.55
CA ALA A 262 13.40 16.60 0.40
C ALA A 262 11.93 16.47 0.82
N ILE A 263 11.02 16.57 -0.15
CA ILE A 263 9.62 16.20 0.00
C ILE A 263 9.34 14.95 -0.84
N THR A 264 8.71 13.95 -0.24
CA THR A 264 8.33 12.72 -0.95
C THR A 264 7.13 12.97 -1.86
N THR A 265 7.11 12.34 -3.03
CA THR A 265 5.96 12.32 -3.95
C THR A 265 5.91 10.98 -4.70
N THR A 266 4.81 10.69 -5.37
CA THR A 266 4.66 9.44 -6.14
C THR A 266 5.36 9.52 -7.49
N THR A 267 5.99 8.42 -7.93
CA THR A 267 6.69 8.40 -9.22
C THR A 267 5.71 8.34 -10.38
N HIS A 268 4.65 7.53 -10.27
CA HIS A 268 3.67 7.29 -11.34
C HIS A 268 2.99 8.58 -11.83
N GLY A 269 2.84 9.59 -10.97
CA GLY A 269 2.30 10.89 -11.34
C GLY A 269 3.16 11.63 -12.38
N PHE A 270 4.47 11.39 -12.39
CA PHE A 270 5.42 12.13 -13.21
C PHE A 270 6.00 11.32 -14.37
N VAL A 271 5.42 10.17 -14.69
CA VAL A 271 5.86 9.33 -15.82
C VAL A 271 4.68 8.89 -16.67
N ARG A 272 4.94 8.57 -17.93
CA ARG A 272 3.93 7.99 -18.82
C ARG A 272 3.56 6.60 -18.31
N LEU A 273 2.29 6.40 -17.97
CA LEU A 273 1.76 5.09 -17.68
C LEU A 273 1.54 4.31 -18.99
N PRO A 274 2.10 3.09 -19.12
CA PRO A 274 1.73 2.21 -20.21
C PRO A 274 0.22 1.97 -20.15
N GLN A 275 -0.51 2.28 -21.22
CA GLN A 275 -1.92 1.91 -21.29
C GLN A 275 -2.02 0.39 -21.31
N ALA A 276 -2.93 -0.16 -20.49
CA ALA A 276 -3.18 -1.59 -20.39
C ALA A 276 -3.77 -2.14 -21.70
N SER A 277 -2.94 -2.31 -22.72
CA SER A 277 -3.28 -3.07 -23.91
C SER A 277 -2.79 -4.50 -23.72
N ALA A 278 -3.73 -5.43 -23.55
CA ALA A 278 -3.45 -6.87 -23.42
C ALA A 278 -2.62 -7.44 -24.59
N ILE A 279 -2.66 -6.80 -25.76
CA ILE A 279 -1.96 -7.22 -26.98
C ILE A 279 -0.48 -6.81 -26.93
N PHE A 280 -0.16 -5.59 -26.48
CA PHE A 280 1.21 -5.10 -26.44
C PHE A 280 2.05 -5.76 -25.34
N ILE A 281 1.46 -6.14 -24.20
CA ILE A 281 2.22 -6.76 -23.12
C ILE A 281 2.73 -8.16 -23.51
N ARG A 282 1.92 -8.96 -24.23
CA ARG A 282 2.36 -10.27 -24.74
C ARG A 282 3.50 -10.16 -25.75
N MET A 283 3.47 -9.15 -26.61
CA MET A 283 4.58 -8.88 -27.54
C MET A 283 5.82 -8.36 -26.80
N ALA A 284 5.66 -7.50 -25.80
CA ALA A 284 6.78 -7.00 -24.99
C ALA A 284 7.47 -8.13 -24.23
N ASP A 285 6.72 -9.02 -23.58
CA ASP A 285 7.25 -10.17 -22.87
C ASP A 285 7.94 -11.16 -23.81
N TRP A 286 7.34 -11.40 -24.98
CA TRP A 286 7.96 -12.21 -26.03
C TRP A 286 9.23 -11.54 -26.57
N LEU A 287 9.23 -10.22 -26.78
CA LEU A 287 10.39 -9.45 -27.24
C LEU A 287 11.50 -9.40 -26.19
N ILE A 288 11.18 -9.32 -24.91
CA ILE A 288 12.16 -9.37 -23.81
C ILE A 288 12.78 -10.77 -23.76
N ARG A 289 11.97 -11.84 -23.78
CA ARG A 289 12.47 -13.22 -23.82
C ARG A 289 13.27 -13.49 -25.08
N ALA A 290 12.83 -12.99 -26.23
CA ALA A 290 13.54 -13.11 -27.51
C ALA A 290 14.85 -12.33 -27.48
N LYS A 291 14.89 -11.12 -26.92
CA LYS A 291 16.10 -10.32 -26.76
C LYS A 291 17.08 -10.98 -25.79
N GLU A 292 16.61 -11.59 -24.72
CA GLU A 292 17.44 -12.36 -23.79
C GLU A 292 18.01 -13.62 -24.45
N VAL A 293 17.19 -14.36 -25.23
CA VAL A 293 17.66 -15.51 -26.00
C VAL A 293 18.65 -15.08 -27.08
N LEU A 294 18.38 -13.99 -27.80
CA LEU A 294 19.23 -13.45 -28.87
C LEU A 294 20.53 -12.83 -28.35
N SER A 295 20.51 -12.20 -27.18
CA SER A 295 21.70 -11.65 -26.52
C SER A 295 22.75 -12.72 -26.21
N ARG A 296 22.34 -13.99 -26.07
CA ARG A 296 23.24 -15.14 -25.92
C ARG A 296 24.00 -15.49 -27.20
N PHE A 297 23.61 -14.93 -28.34
CA PHE A 297 24.26 -15.16 -29.65
C PHE A 297 25.13 -13.99 -30.11
N TYR A 298 25.17 -12.87 -29.38
CA TYR A 298 26.09 -11.78 -29.67
C TYR A 298 27.43 -12.02 -28.97
N SER A 299 28.48 -12.30 -29.75
CA SER A 299 29.85 -12.22 -29.25
C SER A 299 30.18 -10.78 -28.82
N PRO A 300 30.88 -10.58 -27.69
CA PRO A 300 31.26 -9.24 -27.26
C PRO A 300 32.20 -8.64 -28.31
N LYS A 301 31.76 -7.57 -28.97
CA LYS A 301 32.66 -6.75 -29.78
C LYS A 301 33.63 -6.08 -28.81
N THR A 302 34.92 -6.39 -28.94
CA THR A 302 36.02 -5.62 -28.37
C THR A 302 35.89 -4.17 -28.82
N THR A 303 35.42 -3.30 -27.94
CA THR A 303 35.48 -1.86 -28.12
C THR A 303 36.91 -1.41 -27.87
N GLY A 304 37.62 -1.14 -28.96
CA GLY A 304 38.90 -0.43 -28.92
C GLY A 304 38.70 0.95 -28.30
N THR A 305 39.62 1.29 -27.41
CA THR A 305 39.73 2.61 -26.78
C THR A 305 40.02 3.66 -27.86
N MET A 306 39.15 4.65 -27.98
CA MET A 306 39.47 5.94 -28.61
C MET A 306 39.31 7.04 -27.56
N PRO A 307 40.31 7.90 -27.34
CA PRO A 307 40.24 8.98 -26.37
C PRO A 307 39.48 10.18 -26.94
N GLY A 308 38.61 10.78 -26.13
CA GLY A 308 38.05 12.11 -26.38
C GLY A 308 36.80 12.15 -27.26
N GLN A 309 35.69 11.59 -26.78
CA GLN A 309 34.36 12.01 -27.19
C GLN A 309 33.38 11.79 -26.03
N VAL A 310 32.88 12.88 -25.45
CA VAL A 310 31.71 12.86 -24.57
C VAL A 310 30.50 12.62 -25.46
N GLU A 311 30.17 11.36 -25.73
CA GLU A 311 28.86 11.00 -26.26
C GLU A 311 27.89 10.92 -25.07
N MET A 312 27.14 12.00 -24.85
CA MET A 312 25.89 11.94 -24.11
C MET A 312 24.90 11.15 -24.95
N ARG A 313 24.95 9.82 -24.86
CA ARG A 313 23.97 8.91 -25.44
C ARG A 313 23.12 8.32 -24.35
N GLU A 314 21.99 8.96 -24.11
CA GLU A 314 20.70 8.32 -23.90
C GLU A 314 19.64 9.43 -23.95
N ALA A 315 18.75 9.37 -24.95
CA ALA A 315 17.55 10.20 -24.96
C ALA A 315 16.80 9.95 -23.64
N PRO A 316 16.25 10.98 -22.97
CA PRO A 316 15.67 10.80 -21.64
C PRO A 316 14.55 9.76 -21.72
N ALA A 317 14.81 8.61 -21.08
CA ALA A 317 13.83 7.58 -20.81
C ALA A 317 12.64 8.19 -20.07
N ASN A 318 11.51 7.47 -20.01
CA ASN A 318 10.32 7.83 -19.24
C ASN A 318 10.62 7.99 -17.74
N SER A 319 11.30 9.08 -17.37
CA SER A 319 11.95 9.31 -16.09
C SER A 319 11.29 10.51 -15.41
N PRO A 320 11.09 10.45 -14.09
CA PRO A 320 10.59 11.58 -13.32
C PRO A 320 11.69 12.62 -13.04
N LEU A 321 12.98 12.25 -13.19
CA LEU A 321 14.12 13.09 -12.83
C LEU A 321 14.18 14.39 -13.66
N GLY A 322 14.48 15.49 -12.97
CA GLY A 322 14.61 16.82 -13.57
C GLY A 322 13.29 17.53 -13.84
N LYS A 323 12.14 16.93 -13.49
CA LYS A 323 10.83 17.56 -13.67
C LYS A 323 10.53 18.51 -12.53
N ASP A 324 10.02 19.69 -12.91
CA ASP A 324 9.51 20.65 -11.96
C ASP A 324 8.13 20.23 -11.44
N VAL A 325 7.92 20.47 -10.16
CA VAL A 325 6.69 20.17 -9.45
C VAL A 325 6.03 21.46 -9.01
N TYR A 326 4.76 21.64 -9.33
CA TYR A 326 3.97 22.82 -9.02
C TYR A 326 2.77 22.43 -8.17
N VAL A 327 2.26 23.39 -7.39
CA VAL A 327 0.96 23.24 -6.73
C VAL A 327 -0.15 23.38 -7.77
N ALA A 328 -1.04 22.40 -7.84
CA ALA A 328 -2.14 22.35 -8.80
C ALA A 328 -3.02 23.61 -8.73
N GLY A 329 -3.38 24.13 -9.89
CA GLY A 329 -4.15 25.36 -10.06
C GLY A 329 -3.35 26.63 -9.83
N THR A 330 -2.02 26.56 -9.70
CA THR A 330 -1.16 27.72 -9.38
C THR A 330 0.13 27.71 -10.19
N ALA A 331 0.78 28.87 -10.32
CA ALA A 331 2.14 28.97 -10.88
C ALA A 331 3.24 28.71 -9.83
N GLN A 332 2.87 28.36 -8.59
CA GLN A 332 3.81 28.19 -7.49
C GLN A 332 4.60 26.89 -7.66
N LYS A 333 5.92 27.01 -7.82
CA LYS A 333 6.83 25.87 -7.84
C LYS A 333 7.08 25.37 -6.42
N VAL A 334 7.02 24.05 -6.25
CA VAL A 334 7.40 23.34 -5.01
C VAL A 334 8.88 22.99 -5.02
N GLY A 335 9.39 22.55 -6.17
CA GLY A 335 10.79 22.19 -6.36
C GLY A 335 10.99 21.35 -7.62
N THR A 336 12.10 20.63 -7.70
CA THR A 336 12.42 19.73 -8.81
C THR A 336 12.66 18.30 -8.31
N ILE A 337 12.21 17.31 -9.06
CA ILE A 337 12.48 15.90 -8.75
C ILE A 337 13.96 15.60 -9.02
N THR A 338 14.74 15.38 -7.96
CA THR A 338 16.19 15.13 -8.06
C THR A 338 16.57 13.69 -7.77
N SER A 339 15.65 12.89 -7.23
CA SER A 339 15.89 11.47 -6.96
C SER A 339 14.62 10.66 -7.16
N THR A 340 14.76 9.43 -7.61
CA THR A 340 13.67 8.45 -7.77
C THR A 340 14.20 7.09 -7.34
N TYR A 341 13.34 6.29 -6.70
CA TYR A 341 13.65 4.92 -6.31
C TYR A 341 13.09 3.90 -7.31
N ASP A 342 12.51 4.38 -8.42
CA ASP A 342 11.97 3.54 -9.47
C ASP A 342 12.70 3.73 -10.78
N ALA A 343 12.78 2.62 -11.52
CA ALA A 343 12.96 2.61 -12.96
C ALA A 343 11.67 2.02 -13.59
N PRO A 344 10.61 2.83 -13.78
CA PRO A 344 9.31 2.32 -14.20
C PRO A 344 9.39 1.52 -15.50
N SER A 345 8.74 0.37 -15.54
CA SER A 345 8.64 -0.42 -16.76
C SER A 345 7.94 0.37 -17.87
N SER A 346 8.53 0.36 -19.07
CA SER A 346 7.90 0.93 -20.25
C SER A 346 6.75 0.07 -20.82
N THR A 347 6.56 -1.14 -20.28
CA THR A 347 5.65 -2.14 -20.84
C THR A 347 4.67 -2.72 -19.82
N LEU A 348 5.07 -2.86 -18.56
CA LEU A 348 4.20 -3.39 -17.51
C LEU A 348 3.31 -2.28 -16.96
N PRO A 349 2.00 -2.55 -16.76
CA PRO A 349 1.11 -1.58 -16.16
C PRO A 349 1.47 -1.34 -14.70
N TYR A 350 1.03 -0.19 -14.19
CA TYR A 350 1.06 0.12 -12.77
C TYR A 350 0.14 -0.85 -11.98
N PRO A 351 0.48 -1.25 -10.75
CA PRO A 351 1.73 -1.05 -10.01
C PRO A 351 2.84 -2.05 -10.36
N ALA A 352 2.57 -3.09 -11.14
CA ALA A 352 3.50 -4.20 -11.41
C ALA A 352 4.82 -3.77 -12.08
N GLY A 353 4.85 -2.62 -12.76
CA GLY A 353 6.06 -2.03 -13.35
C GLY A 353 6.94 -1.21 -12.40
N TYR A 354 6.62 -1.15 -11.10
CA TYR A 354 7.23 -0.25 -10.11
C TYR A 354 7.79 -1.04 -8.92
N GLN A 355 8.82 -0.48 -8.27
CA GLN A 355 9.44 -1.08 -7.09
C GLN A 355 8.96 -0.43 -5.79
N HIS A 356 8.88 0.91 -5.80
CA HIS A 356 8.55 1.72 -4.63
C HIS A 356 7.52 2.81 -4.92
N ASP A 357 7.41 3.24 -6.19
CA ASP A 357 6.58 4.35 -6.62
C ASP A 357 6.84 5.65 -5.81
N LEU A 358 8.12 5.96 -5.62
CA LEU A 358 8.61 7.04 -4.76
C LEU A 358 9.68 7.89 -5.43
N SER A 359 9.42 9.19 -5.46
CA SER A 359 10.33 10.23 -5.95
C SER A 359 10.54 11.32 -4.88
N LEU A 360 11.67 12.02 -4.95
CA LEU A 360 12.05 13.08 -4.01
C LEU A 360 12.18 14.42 -4.73
N ILE A 361 11.47 15.41 -4.21
CA ILE A 361 11.52 16.80 -4.62
C ILE A 361 12.52 17.53 -3.73
N THR A 362 13.48 18.24 -4.32
CA THR A 362 14.39 19.11 -3.58
C THR A 362 14.37 20.52 -4.15
N ASP A 363 14.62 21.49 -3.27
CA ASP A 363 14.76 22.91 -3.56
C ASP A 363 15.49 23.58 -2.39
N GLU A 364 15.90 24.85 -2.54
CA GLU A 364 16.50 25.63 -1.43
C GLU A 364 15.44 26.00 -0.39
N ASP A 365 14.22 26.33 -0.85
CA ASP A 365 13.11 26.80 0.00
C ASP A 365 11.90 25.85 -0.05
N LEU A 366 12.11 24.59 0.36
CA LEU A 366 11.02 23.61 0.40
C LEU A 366 9.88 24.04 1.35
N PRO A 367 8.61 23.81 0.96
CA PRO A 367 7.48 24.11 1.83
C PRO A 367 7.45 23.27 3.10
N TRP A 368 6.69 23.75 4.09
CA TRP A 368 6.45 22.99 5.32
C TRP A 368 5.27 22.05 5.16
N ILE A 369 5.39 20.86 5.74
CA ILE A 369 4.34 19.85 5.73
C ILE A 369 3.94 19.60 7.18
N THR A 370 2.67 19.81 7.49
CA THR A 370 2.15 19.67 8.86
C THR A 370 0.95 18.72 8.91
N SER A 371 0.76 18.07 10.05
CA SER A 371 -0.45 17.28 10.29
C SER A 371 -1.71 18.16 10.21
N PRO A 372 -2.83 17.65 9.67
CA PRO A 372 -4.09 18.39 9.66
C PRO A 372 -4.64 18.56 11.08
N PRO A 373 -5.60 19.49 11.29
CA PRO A 373 -6.18 19.75 12.61
C PRO A 373 -6.74 18.48 13.27
N GLY A 374 -6.34 18.24 14.52
CA GLY A 374 -6.79 17.08 15.30
C GLY A 374 -5.97 15.80 15.10
N VAL A 375 -4.95 15.83 14.26
CA VAL A 375 -4.00 14.73 14.05
C VAL A 375 -2.66 15.02 14.72
N GLY A 376 -2.12 14.04 15.43
CA GLY A 376 -0.78 14.11 16.01
C GLY A 376 0.33 14.38 15.00
N SER A 377 1.44 14.96 15.45
CA SER A 377 2.62 15.18 14.62
C SER A 377 3.25 13.85 14.22
N VAL A 378 3.58 13.68 12.93
CA VAL A 378 4.36 12.52 12.48
C VAL A 378 5.83 12.77 12.78
N THR A 379 6.39 12.05 13.74
CA THR A 379 7.75 12.31 14.23
C THR A 379 8.77 11.26 13.83
N ASP A 380 8.34 10.07 13.37
CA ASP A 380 9.22 8.94 13.12
C ASP A 380 8.58 7.91 12.17
N TRP A 381 9.37 6.96 11.68
CA TRP A 381 8.91 5.81 10.89
C TRP A 381 8.50 4.64 11.79
N ALA A 382 7.33 4.06 11.55
CA ALA A 382 6.77 2.91 12.26
C ALA A 382 7.33 1.60 11.74
N ASN A 383 7.52 0.58 12.57
CA ASN A 383 7.88 -0.74 12.04
C ASN A 383 6.68 -1.37 11.31
N TYR A 384 6.95 -2.18 10.28
CA TYR A 384 5.88 -2.78 9.47
C TYR A 384 5.11 -3.84 10.26
N GLU A 385 5.81 -4.59 11.11
CA GLU A 385 5.25 -5.61 12.00
C GLU A 385 4.25 -5.03 13.00
N ASP A 386 4.43 -3.79 13.47
CA ASP A 386 3.49 -3.15 14.38
C ASP A 386 2.12 -2.93 13.70
N ALA A 387 2.14 -2.46 12.46
CA ALA A 387 0.93 -2.28 11.66
C ALA A 387 0.27 -3.63 11.32
N LEU A 388 1.08 -4.63 10.96
CA LEU A 388 0.60 -5.99 10.67
C LEU A 388 0.09 -6.72 11.92
N ASP A 389 0.56 -6.39 13.13
CA ASP A 389 0.08 -6.92 14.41
C ASP A 389 -1.30 -6.39 14.83
N GLY A 390 -1.85 -5.47 14.04
CA GLY A 390 -3.17 -4.89 14.25
C GLY A 390 -3.16 -3.79 15.29
N GLN A 391 -2.02 -3.11 15.47
CA GLN A 391 -2.00 -1.84 16.18
C GLN A 391 -2.87 -0.82 15.43
N PRO A 392 -3.45 0.19 16.12
CA PRO A 392 -4.28 1.19 15.47
C PRO A 392 -3.51 1.87 14.33
N VAL A 393 -4.17 1.98 13.16
CA VAL A 393 -3.65 2.72 12.01
C VAL A 393 -4.73 3.63 11.44
N PHE A 394 -4.30 4.69 10.75
CA PHE A 394 -5.18 5.59 10.01
C PHE A 394 -4.45 6.16 8.79
N VAL A 395 -5.19 6.58 7.79
CA VAL A 395 -4.67 7.29 6.63
C VAL A 395 -4.89 8.78 6.85
N SER A 396 -3.89 9.61 6.54
CA SER A 396 -4.04 11.07 6.59
C SER A 396 -3.37 11.75 5.39
N LYS A 397 -4.04 12.79 4.89
CA LYS A 397 -3.46 13.79 3.99
C LYS A 397 -2.86 14.92 4.84
N PHE A 398 -1.73 15.47 4.44
CA PHE A 398 -1.01 16.49 5.20
C PHE A 398 -1.19 17.88 4.57
N ASP A 399 -1.15 18.90 5.42
CA ASP A 399 -1.26 20.29 5.02
C ASP A 399 0.09 20.80 4.50
N VAL A 400 0.05 21.58 3.42
CA VAL A 400 1.24 22.17 2.79
C VAL A 400 1.23 23.67 2.99
N TRP A 401 2.32 24.20 3.53
CA TRP A 401 2.50 25.63 3.81
C TRP A 401 3.56 26.22 2.90
N ILE A 402 3.17 27.25 2.16
CA ILE A 402 4.04 27.98 1.24
C ILE A 402 3.99 29.45 1.64
N ASP A 403 5.15 30.11 1.68
CA ASP A 403 5.28 31.54 2.00
C ASP A 403 4.62 31.98 3.32
N LYS A 404 4.57 31.06 4.32
CA LYS A 404 3.94 31.26 5.64
C LYS A 404 2.43 31.49 5.61
N GLU A 405 1.80 31.36 4.45
CA GLU A 405 0.36 31.30 4.32
C GLU A 405 -0.08 29.84 4.34
N ARG A 406 -0.99 29.52 5.28
CA ARG A 406 -1.78 28.30 5.16
C ARG A 406 -2.72 28.55 4.01
N ARG A 407 -2.57 27.82 2.91
CA ARG A 407 -3.67 27.77 1.96
C ARG A 407 -4.72 26.84 2.54
N ASP A 408 -5.64 27.41 3.31
CA ASP A 408 -6.99 26.88 3.52
C ASP A 408 -7.84 27.49 2.36
N HIS A 409 -8.63 26.78 1.56
CA HIS A 409 -9.84 26.08 1.95
C HIS A 409 -10.43 25.31 0.76
N GLY A 410 -10.98 24.13 1.06
CA GLY A 410 -12.34 23.72 0.72
C GLY A 410 -12.92 23.13 2.01
N GLU A 411 -14.24 23.09 2.19
CA GLU A 411 -14.92 22.62 3.42
C GLU A 411 -14.16 21.51 4.14
N ILE A 412 -14.04 21.65 5.47
CA ILE A 412 -13.59 20.63 6.42
C ILE A 412 -13.97 19.28 5.85
N THR A 413 -13.03 18.63 5.17
CA THR A 413 -13.30 17.29 4.68
C THR A 413 -13.17 16.49 5.95
N TYR A 414 -14.33 16.11 6.51
CA TYR A 414 -14.50 15.06 7.50
C TYR A 414 -13.80 13.73 7.09
N GLN A 415 -13.11 13.71 5.95
CA GLN A 415 -12.40 12.60 5.31
C GLN A 415 -10.88 12.82 5.15
N SER A 416 -10.28 13.94 5.61
CA SER A 416 -8.82 14.14 5.52
C SER A 416 -8.02 13.11 6.31
N THR A 417 -8.67 12.47 7.29
CA THR A 417 -8.17 11.35 8.08
C THR A 417 -9.22 10.26 8.16
N GLN A 418 -8.82 9.00 7.92
CA GLN A 418 -9.70 7.84 8.02
C GLN A 418 -9.03 6.73 8.82
N ARG A 419 -9.74 6.18 9.80
CA ARG A 419 -9.28 4.97 10.50
C ARG A 419 -9.15 3.83 9.51
N ALA A 420 -8.14 3.01 9.71
CA ALA A 420 -7.81 1.92 8.83
C ALA A 420 -7.55 0.62 9.61
N ILE A 421 -7.49 -0.47 8.86
CA ILE A 421 -7.00 -1.76 9.32
C ILE A 421 -6.18 -2.39 8.21
N VAL A 422 -5.03 -2.97 8.57
CA VAL A 422 -4.17 -3.71 7.64
C VAL A 422 -4.83 -5.05 7.32
N GLU A 423 -4.98 -5.37 6.04
CA GLU A 423 -5.54 -6.66 5.59
C GLU A 423 -4.45 -7.69 5.30
N GLY A 424 -3.22 -7.24 5.04
CA GLY A 424 -2.08 -8.12 4.83
C GLY A 424 -1.01 -7.50 3.94
N SER A 425 -0.38 -8.33 3.10
CA SER A 425 0.74 -7.94 2.25
C SER A 425 0.58 -8.43 0.81
N GLU A 426 1.19 -7.71 -0.13
CA GLU A 426 1.24 -8.07 -1.54
C GLU A 426 2.69 -8.09 -2.04
N TYR A 427 2.99 -9.05 -2.91
CA TYR A 427 4.26 -9.17 -3.61
C TYR A 427 4.00 -9.27 -5.09
N LEU A 428 4.59 -8.38 -5.88
CA LEU A 428 4.53 -8.41 -7.34
C LEU A 428 5.93 -8.61 -7.90
N TRP A 429 6.07 -9.41 -8.95
CA TRP A 429 7.37 -9.67 -9.55
C TRP A 429 7.36 -9.62 -11.06
N THR A 430 8.52 -9.23 -11.55
CA THR A 430 8.91 -9.25 -12.96
C THR A 430 9.94 -10.36 -13.19
N SER A 431 10.56 -10.39 -14.36
CA SER A 431 11.68 -11.30 -14.63
C SER A 431 12.93 -10.99 -13.77
N ARG A 432 13.09 -9.76 -13.28
CA ARG A 432 14.34 -9.28 -12.66
C ARG A 432 14.22 -8.77 -11.24
N ALA A 433 13.04 -8.30 -10.85
CA ALA A 433 12.83 -7.68 -9.54
C ALA A 433 11.46 -7.99 -8.96
N MET A 434 11.35 -7.80 -7.65
CA MET A 434 10.12 -7.91 -6.89
C MET A 434 9.86 -6.63 -6.09
N SER A 435 8.59 -6.27 -5.95
CA SER A 435 8.11 -5.26 -5.03
C SER A 435 7.28 -5.91 -3.91
N ALA A 436 7.20 -5.22 -2.78
CA ALA A 436 6.37 -5.61 -1.66
C ALA A 436 5.54 -4.42 -1.20
N SER A 437 4.30 -4.68 -0.79
CA SER A 437 3.34 -3.66 -0.38
C SER A 437 2.55 -4.12 0.85
N ILE A 438 2.16 -3.16 1.68
CA ILE A 438 1.16 -3.36 2.74
C ILE A 438 -0.21 -3.06 2.15
N LEU A 439 -1.19 -3.92 2.44
CA LEU A 439 -2.58 -3.75 2.03
C LEU A 439 -3.44 -3.37 3.22
N TRP A 440 -4.32 -2.39 3.05
CA TRP A 440 -5.25 -1.98 4.11
C TRP A 440 -6.60 -1.55 3.54
N ARG A 441 -7.55 -1.42 4.46
CA ARG A 441 -8.85 -0.83 4.21
C ARG A 441 -9.16 0.23 5.27
N THR A 442 -10.11 1.08 4.98
CA THR A 442 -10.56 2.22 5.78
C THR A 442 -12.00 2.01 6.26
N GLU A 443 -12.54 2.90 7.09
CA GLU A 443 -13.98 2.84 7.44
C GLU A 443 -14.89 3.27 6.28
N ASP A 444 -14.36 4.03 5.31
CA ASP A 444 -15.05 4.47 4.09
C ASP A 444 -14.42 3.84 2.81
N ASP A 445 -14.62 2.54 2.62
CA ASP A 445 -14.01 1.76 1.52
C ASP A 445 -14.65 1.93 0.13
N TRP A 446 -15.69 2.77 0.04
CA TRP A 446 -16.59 2.89 -1.11
C TRP A 446 -16.31 4.06 -2.03
N HIS A 447 -15.55 5.03 -1.53
CA HIS A 447 -15.14 6.18 -2.31
C HIS A 447 -13.69 5.97 -2.70
N ASP A 448 -13.41 6.15 -3.99
CA ASP A 448 -12.06 6.50 -4.41
C ASP A 448 -11.63 7.65 -3.52
N LEU A 449 -10.54 7.47 -2.77
CA LEU A 449 -9.89 8.60 -2.10
C LEU A 449 -9.19 9.42 -3.19
N GLN A 450 -9.99 10.14 -3.97
CA GLN A 450 -9.51 10.95 -5.07
C GLN A 450 -8.51 11.97 -4.51
N GLY A 451 -7.32 11.99 -5.10
CA GLY A 451 -6.23 12.84 -4.62
C GLY A 451 -5.63 12.42 -3.28
N PHE A 452 -5.62 11.13 -2.96
CA PHE A 452 -4.84 10.57 -1.84
C PHE A 452 -3.60 9.78 -2.31
N SER A 453 -3.27 9.74 -3.60
CA SER A 453 -1.98 9.21 -4.06
C SER A 453 -0.85 9.98 -3.39
N GLY A 454 0.00 9.30 -2.61
CA GLY A 454 1.05 9.91 -1.79
C GLY A 454 0.65 10.27 -0.35
N CYS A 455 -0.61 10.05 0.07
CA CYS A 455 -1.00 10.21 1.47
C CYS A 455 -0.34 9.17 2.38
N VAL A 456 -0.34 9.41 3.69
CA VAL A 456 0.46 8.61 4.63
C VAL A 456 -0.43 7.68 5.44
N LEU A 457 -0.11 6.38 5.42
CA LEU A 457 -0.61 5.44 6.42
C LEU A 457 0.20 5.64 7.71
N CYS A 458 -0.48 6.01 8.78
CA CYS A 458 0.10 6.31 10.09
C CYS A 458 -0.24 5.22 11.10
N LEU A 459 0.72 4.90 11.97
CA LEU A 459 0.57 4.07 13.17
C LEU A 459 0.23 4.96 14.37
N GLY A 460 -0.80 4.56 15.11
CA GLY A 460 -1.38 5.27 16.25
C GLY A 460 -2.85 5.59 16.04
N LYS A 461 -3.43 6.34 16.97
CA LYS A 461 -4.75 6.97 16.80
C LYS A 461 -4.55 8.41 16.35
N PRO A 462 -5.47 8.98 15.53
CA PRO A 462 -5.38 10.39 15.13
C PRO A 462 -5.22 11.34 16.33
N SER A 463 -5.89 11.03 17.45
CA SER A 463 -5.85 11.81 18.70
C SER A 463 -4.55 11.73 19.49
N ASP A 464 -3.64 10.81 19.15
CA ASP A 464 -2.37 10.67 19.86
C ASP A 464 -1.49 11.88 19.55
N ARG A 465 -0.69 12.34 20.52
CA ARG A 465 0.15 13.55 20.34
C ARG A 465 1.21 13.38 19.25
N GLN A 466 1.77 12.18 19.18
CA GLN A 466 2.79 11.79 18.21
C GLN A 466 2.36 10.48 17.57
N VAL A 467 2.50 10.41 16.26
CA VAL A 467 2.19 9.24 15.44
C VAL A 467 3.39 8.94 14.55
N LYS A 468 3.40 7.76 13.94
CA LYS A 468 4.52 7.32 13.10
C LYS A 468 4.06 6.98 11.68
N ALA A 469 4.85 7.28 10.67
CA ALA A 469 4.54 6.94 9.28
C ALA A 469 4.93 5.49 8.96
N VAL A 470 4.04 4.74 8.28
CA VAL A 470 4.28 3.35 7.88
C VAL A 470 4.72 3.30 6.41
N VAL A 471 3.82 3.68 5.50
CA VAL A 471 4.01 3.69 4.04
C VAL A 471 3.15 4.81 3.42
N PHE A 472 3.34 5.07 2.13
CA PHE A 472 2.47 5.98 1.36
C PHE A 472 1.38 5.19 0.64
N GLN A 473 0.20 5.77 0.44
CA GLN A 473 -0.81 5.19 -0.42
C GLN A 473 -0.43 5.40 -1.89
N ASN A 474 -0.27 4.31 -2.62
CA ASN A 474 0.19 4.32 -4.00
C ASN A 474 -0.94 3.88 -4.95
N PHE A 475 -1.58 2.75 -4.63
CA PHE A 475 -2.56 2.11 -5.51
C PHE A 475 -3.79 1.66 -4.74
N GLN A 476 -4.81 1.27 -5.52
CA GLN A 476 -6.00 0.60 -5.02
C GLN A 476 -6.42 -0.53 -5.96
N THR A 477 -7.07 -1.54 -5.39
CA THR A 477 -7.59 -2.69 -6.12
C THR A 477 -9.01 -3.00 -5.64
N PRO A 478 -9.96 -3.23 -6.55
CA PRO A 478 -11.32 -3.56 -6.16
C PRO A 478 -11.36 -4.92 -5.45
N VAL A 479 -12.11 -4.98 -4.36
CA VAL A 479 -12.40 -6.26 -3.71
C VAL A 479 -13.40 -6.99 -4.57
N LYS A 480 -13.09 -8.22 -4.98
CA LYS A 480 -14.02 -9.03 -5.74
C LYS A 480 -15.10 -9.59 -4.84
N CYS A 481 -16.28 -9.85 -5.38
CA CYS A 481 -17.34 -10.57 -4.68
C CYS A 481 -17.89 -11.70 -5.55
N TRP A 482 -18.50 -12.69 -4.89
CA TRP A 482 -19.20 -13.75 -5.60
C TRP A 482 -20.63 -13.32 -5.90
N GLN A 483 -20.99 -13.31 -7.18
CA GLN A 483 -22.38 -13.19 -7.61
C GLN A 483 -22.87 -14.53 -8.13
N VAL A 484 -24.09 -14.91 -7.72
CA VAL A 484 -24.76 -16.10 -8.26
C VAL A 484 -25.64 -15.63 -9.42
N HIS A 485 -25.31 -16.04 -10.63
CA HIS A 485 -26.13 -15.77 -11.82
C HIS A 485 -26.53 -17.12 -12.44
N ASN A 486 -27.84 -17.36 -12.58
CA ASN A 486 -28.40 -18.62 -13.11
C ASN A 486 -27.86 -19.90 -12.43
N GLY A 487 -27.57 -19.84 -11.12
CA GLY A 487 -27.03 -20.97 -10.36
C GLY A 487 -25.52 -21.15 -10.44
N GLU A 488 -24.82 -20.40 -11.29
CA GLU A 488 -23.36 -20.39 -11.37
C GLU A 488 -22.79 -19.26 -10.51
N ARG A 489 -21.78 -19.57 -9.69
CA ARG A 489 -20.99 -18.57 -8.94
C ARG A 489 -19.98 -17.95 -9.90
N LYS A 490 -20.13 -16.66 -10.16
CA LYS A 490 -19.19 -15.87 -10.94
C LYS A 490 -18.53 -14.83 -10.06
N LEU A 491 -17.22 -14.73 -10.15
CA LEU A 491 -16.46 -13.68 -9.49
C LEU A 491 -16.67 -12.36 -10.26
N THR A 492 -17.08 -11.30 -9.57
CA THR A 492 -17.23 -9.96 -10.14
C THR A 492 -16.34 -8.98 -9.38
N GLY A 493 -15.78 -8.01 -10.10
CA GLY A 493 -14.94 -6.94 -9.54
C GLY A 493 -15.73 -5.75 -8.97
N ASP A 494 -17.06 -5.85 -8.92
CA ASP A 494 -17.94 -4.73 -8.59
C ASP A 494 -18.62 -4.96 -7.24
N SER A 495 -17.81 -5.17 -6.20
CA SER A 495 -18.34 -5.14 -4.83
C SER A 495 -18.63 -3.71 -4.38
N GLY A 496 -18.03 -2.71 -5.04
CA GLY A 496 -17.97 -1.32 -4.61
C GLY A 496 -16.89 -1.02 -3.55
N TRP A 497 -16.11 -2.01 -3.13
CA TRP A 497 -15.05 -1.84 -2.13
C TRP A 497 -13.66 -1.77 -2.75
N LEU A 498 -12.77 -1.05 -2.08
CA LEU A 498 -11.38 -0.90 -2.47
C LEU A 498 -10.43 -1.29 -1.34
N ILE A 499 -9.48 -2.18 -1.64
CA ILE A 499 -8.28 -2.34 -0.82
C ILE A 499 -7.24 -1.35 -1.34
N LYS A 500 -6.64 -0.63 -0.41
CA LYS A 500 -5.57 0.34 -0.64
C LYS A 500 -4.22 -0.34 -0.44
N GLY A 501 -3.21 0.11 -1.17
CA GLY A 501 -1.88 -0.46 -1.12
C GLY A 501 -0.78 0.60 -1.14
N GLY A 502 0.29 0.30 -0.42
CA GLY A 502 1.45 1.17 -0.27
C GLY A 502 2.73 0.36 -0.26
N PHE A 503 3.72 0.76 -1.07
CA PHE A 503 4.97 0.01 -1.20
C PHE A 503 5.82 0.11 0.07
N VAL A 504 6.55 -0.96 0.37
CA VAL A 504 7.63 -0.96 1.35
C VAL A 504 8.68 0.08 0.95
N LEU A 505 9.03 0.95 1.90
CA LEU A 505 9.91 2.09 1.67
C LEU A 505 11.38 1.64 1.52
N PRO A 506 12.15 2.30 0.64
CA PRO A 506 13.60 2.13 0.58
C PRO A 506 14.28 2.37 1.93
N GLN A 507 15.41 1.69 2.17
CA GLN A 507 16.18 1.81 3.41
C GLN A 507 16.61 3.26 3.71
N GLU A 508 17.05 4.02 2.71
CA GLU A 508 17.45 5.42 2.89
C GLU A 508 16.30 6.29 3.42
N ILE A 509 15.06 5.99 3.01
CA ILE A 509 13.87 6.71 3.45
C ILE A 509 13.53 6.33 4.89
N ARG A 510 13.61 5.04 5.20
CA ARG A 510 13.48 4.49 6.56
C ARG A 510 14.47 5.08 7.56
N GLU A 511 15.67 5.43 7.11
CA GLU A 511 16.74 6.02 7.90
C GLU A 511 16.68 7.56 7.96
N SER A 512 15.77 8.18 7.19
CA SER A 512 15.59 9.63 7.17
C SER A 512 14.81 10.13 8.41
N THR A 513 15.01 11.39 8.77
CA THR A 513 14.24 12.05 9.84
C THR A 513 13.07 12.83 9.25
N ILE A 514 11.86 12.60 9.75
CA ILE A 514 10.66 13.35 9.34
C ILE A 514 10.70 14.75 9.96
N GLN A 515 10.56 15.79 9.13
CA GLN A 515 10.51 17.18 9.56
C GLN A 515 9.03 17.57 9.77
N SER A 516 8.61 17.70 11.03
CA SER A 516 7.21 17.96 11.40
C SER A 516 6.98 19.27 12.16
N ASP A 517 8.03 20.07 12.39
CA ASP A 517 7.91 21.35 13.10
C ASP A 517 7.39 22.46 12.18
N GLU A 518 6.39 23.20 12.63
CA GLU A 518 5.96 24.43 11.98
C GLU A 518 7.08 25.48 12.11
N PRO A 519 7.34 26.35 11.10
CA PRO A 519 8.21 27.49 11.32
C PRO A 519 7.61 28.29 12.47
N GLN A 520 8.37 28.44 13.57
CA GLN A 520 7.95 29.25 14.71
C GLN A 520 7.45 30.58 14.16
N ARG A 521 6.14 30.82 14.21
CA ARG A 521 5.63 32.19 14.17
C ARG A 521 6.36 32.86 15.32
N ALA A 522 7.30 33.74 15.01
CA ALA A 522 7.72 34.75 15.96
C ALA A 522 6.41 35.31 16.51
N ARG A 523 6.11 35.00 17.77
CA ARG A 523 4.99 35.64 18.46
C ARG A 523 5.45 37.08 18.65
N ASP A 524 5.33 37.89 17.61
CA ASP A 524 5.39 39.33 17.70
C ASP A 524 4.15 39.75 18.49
N TRP A 525 4.30 39.73 19.81
CA TRP A 525 3.41 40.37 20.78
C TRP A 525 3.50 41.91 20.67
N SER A 526 3.54 42.44 19.45
CA SER A 526 3.67 43.87 19.19
C SER A 526 2.63 44.32 18.16
N SER A 527 1.36 44.24 18.56
CA SER A 527 0.33 45.18 18.09
C SER A 527 -0.92 45.11 18.98
N ILE A 528 -0.73 45.45 20.27
CA ILE A 528 -1.84 46.04 21.02
C ILE A 528 -2.00 47.47 20.45
N PRO A 529 -3.15 47.86 19.88
CA PRO A 529 -3.37 49.25 19.54
C PRO A 529 -3.55 50.02 20.84
N SER A 530 -2.48 50.68 21.29
CA SER A 530 -2.57 51.72 22.31
C SER A 530 -3.43 52.85 21.75
N ARG A 531 -4.70 52.92 22.14
CA ARG A 531 -5.53 54.11 21.97
C ARG A 531 -4.98 55.23 22.87
N GLY A 532 -3.89 55.85 22.43
CA GLY A 532 -3.49 57.17 22.87
C GLY A 532 -4.49 58.18 22.32
N ARG A 533 -5.54 58.46 23.10
CA ARG A 533 -6.47 59.55 22.80
C ARG A 533 -5.75 60.85 23.15
N SER A 534 -5.24 61.53 22.12
CA SER A 534 -4.66 62.84 22.25
C SER A 534 -5.70 63.84 22.74
N SER A 535 -5.32 64.53 23.81
CA SER A 535 -6.00 65.69 24.37
C SER A 535 -6.05 66.80 23.32
N LYS A 536 -7.25 67.34 23.06
CA LYS A 536 -7.46 68.80 22.88
C LYS A 536 -8.81 69.20 23.47
N ASP A 537 -8.73 70.23 24.31
CA ASP A 537 -9.80 70.92 25.01
C ASP A 537 -11.01 71.29 24.16
N SER A 538 -12.21 71.17 24.75
CA SER A 538 -13.07 72.33 25.06
C SER A 538 -14.39 71.87 25.66
N GLY A 539 -14.89 72.62 26.66
CA GLY A 539 -16.34 72.77 26.84
C GLY A 539 -17.02 71.93 27.92
N ARG A 540 -16.77 72.32 29.17
CA ARG A 540 -17.66 72.20 30.34
C ARG A 540 -19.17 72.26 29.99
N ARG A 541 -19.95 71.24 30.40
CA ARG A 541 -21.17 71.38 31.23
C ARG A 541 -21.71 70.02 31.68
N SER A 542 -21.81 69.90 32.99
CA SER A 542 -22.59 68.93 33.77
C SER A 542 -24.06 68.88 33.34
N PHE A 543 -24.70 67.72 33.43
CA PHE A 543 -25.82 67.48 34.36
C PHE A 543 -26.09 65.98 34.53
N THR A 544 -26.35 65.63 35.77
CA THR A 544 -26.83 64.37 36.34
C THR A 544 -28.18 63.91 35.80
N GLY A 545 -28.44 62.59 35.82
CA GLY A 545 -29.80 62.05 35.78
C GLY A 545 -29.85 60.53 35.70
N HIS A 546 -30.29 59.90 36.80
CA HIS A 546 -30.70 58.49 36.98
C HIS A 546 -31.61 57.98 35.82
N MET A 547 -31.66 56.69 35.48
CA MET A 547 -31.67 55.44 36.27
C MET A 547 -30.77 54.36 35.67
#